data_AF-Q9ZMB8-F1
#
_entry.id   AF-Q9ZMB8-F1
#
_cell.length_a   1.000
_cell.length_b   1.000
_cell.length_c   1.000
_cell.angle_alpha   90.00
_cell.angle_beta   90.00
_cell.angle_gamma   90.00
#
_symmetry.space_group_name_H-M   'P 1'
#
loop_
_entity.id
_entity.type
_entity.pdbx_description
1 polymer ?
#
loop_
_entity_poly.entity_id
_entity_poly.type
_entity_poly.pdbx_seq_one_letter_code
_entity_poly.pdbx_strand_id
1 'polypeptide(L)' 'MGGFTSIWHWVIVLLVIVLLFGAKKIPELAKGLGSGIKNFKKAVKDDEEEAKNELKTLDAQATQTKVHETSEIKSKQES' A
#
# COMPACT_ATOMS: atom_id res chain seq x y z
N MET A 1 -35.78 -9.11 22.84
CA MET A 1 -34.65 -8.72 23.72
C MET A 1 -33.38 -9.51 23.35
N GLY A 2 -32.76 -9.29 22.19
CA GLY A 2 -31.63 -10.14 21.75
C GLY A 2 -30.48 -9.44 21.03
N GLY A 3 -30.58 -8.15 20.69
CA GLY A 3 -29.53 -7.46 19.93
C GLY A 3 -28.40 -6.87 20.77
N PHE A 4 -28.70 -6.44 22.00
CA PHE A 4 -27.74 -5.69 22.82
C PHE A 4 -26.62 -6.58 23.40
N THR A 5 -26.88 -7.88 23.62
CA THR A 5 -25.92 -8.80 24.23
C THR A 5 -24.69 -9.01 23.35
N SER A 6 -24.84 -9.08 22.02
CA SER A 6 -23.72 -9.34 21.12
C SER A 6 -22.66 -8.24 21.17
N ILE A 7 -23.07 -6.96 21.14
CA ILE A 7 -22.13 -5.83 21.18
C ILE A 7 -21.49 -5.73 22.56
N TRP A 8 -22.29 -5.84 23.63
CA TRP A 8 -21.78 -5.77 25.01
C TRP A 8 -20.79 -6.90 25.32
N HIS A 9 -20.98 -8.08 24.75
CA HIS A 9 -20.07 -9.21 24.93
C HIS A 9 -18.66 -8.91 24.42
N TRP A 10 -18.54 -8.29 23.23
CA TRP A 10 -17.24 -7.88 22.69
C TRP A 10 -16.55 -6.84 23.57
N VAL A 11 -17.30 -5.90 24.14
CA VAL A 11 -16.76 -4.90 25.07
C VAL A 11 -16.21 -5.55 26.33
N ILE A 12 -16.94 -6.51 26.92
CA ILE A 12 -16.47 -7.28 28.09
C ILE A 12 -15.18 -8.03 27.77
N VAL A 13 -15.11 -8.70 26.62
CA VAL A 13 -13.92 -9.45 26.21
C VAL A 13 -12.73 -8.51 26.04
N LEU A 14 -12.92 -7.36 25.40
CA LEU A 14 -11.89 -6.35 25.24
C LEU A 14 -11.39 -5.83 26.60
N LEU A 15 -12.32 -5.58 27.54
CA LEU A 15 -11.99 -5.13 28.88
C LEU A 15 -11.13 -6.16 29.63
N VAL A 16 -11.50 -7.44 29.57
CA VAL A 16 -10.71 -8.53 30.19
C VAL A 16 -9.31 -8.63 29.57
N ILE A 17 -9.20 -8.55 28.24
CA ILE A 17 -7.89 -8.53 27.55
C ILE A 17 -7.06 -7.34 28.02
N VAL A 18 -7.66 -6.15 28.11
CA VAL A 18 -6.98 -4.94 28.59
C VAL A 18 -6.58 -5.04 30.07
N LEU A 19 -7.33 -5.75 30.92
CA LEU A 19 -6.96 -6.01 32.31
C LEU A 19 -5.80 -7.00 32.43
N LEU A 20 -5.85 -8.10 31.68
CA LEU A 20 -4.82 -9.15 31.70
C LEU A 20 -3.49 -8.68 31.12
N PHE A 21 -3.53 -8.03 29.95
CA PHE A 21 -2.34 -7.54 29.27
C PHE A 21 -1.95 -6.13 29.72
N GLY A 22 -2.88 -5.34 30.28
CA GLY A 22 -2.69 -3.93 30.58
C GLY A 22 -2.94 -3.03 29.36
N ALA A 23 -3.68 -1.92 29.57
CA ALA A 23 -3.98 -0.94 28.52
C ALA A 23 -2.73 -0.34 27.85
N LYS A 24 -1.59 -0.32 28.57
CA LYS A 24 -0.32 0.23 28.08
C LYS A 24 0.45 -0.75 27.19
N LYS A 25 0.22 -2.07 27.31
CA LYS A 25 0.96 -3.08 26.55
C LYS A 25 0.50 -3.20 25.10
N ILE A 26 -0.81 -3.09 24.83
CA ILE A 26 -1.33 -3.17 23.45
C ILE A 26 -0.72 -2.05 22.57
N PRO A 27 -0.70 -0.77 22.97
CA PRO A 27 -0.06 0.30 22.20
C PRO A 27 1.47 0.16 22.11
N GLU A 28 2.12 -0.35 23.16
CA GLU A 28 3.58 -0.57 23.18
C GLU A 28 3.99 -1.60 22.12
N LEU A 29 3.29 -2.73 22.07
CA LEU A 29 3.46 -3.78 21.05
C LEU A 29 3.09 -3.28 19.65
N ALA A 30 1.95 -2.58 19.52
CA ALA A 30 1.52 -2.01 18.25
C ALA A 30 2.52 -0.98 17.70
N LYS A 31 3.18 -0.19 18.57
CA LYS A 31 4.23 0.75 18.17
C LYS A 31 5.48 0.04 17.67
N GLY A 32 5.89 -1.06 18.31
CA GLY A 32 7.03 -1.87 17.89
C GLY A 32 6.79 -2.60 16.57
N LEU A 33 5.65 -3.30 16.44
CA LEU A 33 5.26 -3.95 15.20
C LEU A 33 5.02 -2.94 14.07
N GLY A 34 4.32 -1.84 14.39
CA GLY A 34 4.01 -0.79 13.44
C GLY A 34 5.24 -0.06 12.92
N SER A 35 6.26 0.19 13.74
CA SER A 35 7.53 0.79 13.28
C SER A 35 8.28 -0.17 12.34
N GLY A 36 8.35 -1.47 12.68
CA GLY A 36 8.94 -2.48 11.81
C GLY A 36 8.25 -2.56 10.45
N ILE A 37 6.91 -2.65 10.44
CA ILE A 37 6.10 -2.68 9.22
C ILE A 37 6.23 -1.38 8.42
N LYS A 38 6.29 -0.22 9.09
CA LYS A 38 6.48 1.08 8.43
C LYS A 38 7.86 1.19 7.76
N ASN A 39 8.92 0.76 8.43
CA ASN A 39 10.27 0.75 7.86
C ASN A 39 10.37 -0.21 6.68
N PHE A 40 9.79 -1.42 6.80
CA PHE A 40 9.70 -2.37 5.69
C PHE A 40 8.97 -1.77 4.49
N LYS A 41 7.81 -1.14 4.72
CA LYS A 41 7.03 -0.49 3.65
C LYS A 41 7.79 0.68 3.02
N LYS A 42 8.58 1.41 3.80
CA LYS A 42 9.41 2.52 3.30
C LYS A 42 10.54 2.00 2.42
N ALA A 43 11.25 0.94 2.84
CA ALA A 43 12.31 0.32 2.06
C ALA A 43 11.81 -0.17 0.70
N VAL A 44 10.72 -0.95 0.70
CA VAL A 44 10.10 -1.44 -0.54
C VAL A 44 9.69 -0.29 -1.47
N LYS A 45 9.20 0.82 -0.91
CA LYS A 45 8.81 1.98 -1.72
C LYS A 45 10.02 2.74 -2.27
N ASP A 46 11.12 2.83 -1.52
CA ASP A 46 12.35 3.46 -2.00
C ASP A 46 12.90 2.68 -3.20
N ASP A 47 12.92 1.35 -3.11
CA ASP A 47 13.30 0.47 -4.23
C ASP A 47 12.41 0.70 -5.47
N GLU A 48 11.10 0.86 -5.28
CA GLU A 48 10.16 1.16 -6.38
C GLU A 48 10.32 2.59 -6.95
N GLU A 49 10.61 3.58 -6.11
CA GLU A 49 10.81 4.97 -6.55
C GLU A 49 12.18 5.15 -7.22
N GLU A 50 13.24 4.47 -6.77
CA GLU A 50 14.52 4.40 -7.48
C GLU A 50 14.30 3.84 -8.90
N ALA A 51 13.56 2.73 -9.02
CA ALA A 51 13.20 2.14 -10.30
C ALA A 51 12.39 3.08 -11.21
N LYS A 52 11.57 3.95 -10.61
CA LYS A 52 10.78 4.92 -11.36
C LYS A 52 11.56 6.17 -11.76
N ASN A 53 12.54 6.58 -10.94
CA ASN A 53 13.31 7.79 -11.20
C ASN A 53 14.35 7.55 -12.30
N GLU A 54 14.93 6.34 -12.38
CA GLU A 54 15.80 5.98 -13.51
C GLU A 54 15.08 6.07 -14.85
N LEU A 55 13.81 5.64 -14.93
CA LEU A 55 12.99 5.76 -16.14
C LEU A 55 12.67 7.22 -16.54
N LYS A 56 12.38 8.09 -15.56
CA LYS A 56 12.01 9.49 -15.85
C LYS A 56 13.15 10.33 -16.40
N THR A 57 14.41 9.98 -16.11
CA THR A 57 15.55 10.70 -16.69
C THR A 57 15.76 10.37 -18.17
N LEU A 58 15.30 9.20 -18.63
CA LEU A 58 15.38 8.77 -20.02
C LEU A 58 14.27 9.43 -20.89
N ASP A 59 13.08 9.65 -20.33
CA ASP A 59 11.95 10.21 -21.08
C ASP A 59 12.06 11.72 -21.35
N ALA A 60 12.86 12.46 -20.57
CA ALA A 60 13.10 13.88 -20.83
C ALA A 60 13.90 14.12 -22.12
N GLN A 61 14.58 13.10 -22.66
CA GLN A 61 15.26 13.19 -23.96
C GLN A 61 14.48 12.50 -25.10
N ALA A 62 13.55 11.59 -24.82
CA ALA A 62 12.89 10.79 -25.86
C ALA A 62 11.52 11.33 -26.36
N THR A 63 10.98 12.41 -25.77
CA THR A 63 9.65 12.94 -26.16
C THR A 63 9.59 13.51 -27.60
N GLN A 64 10.71 13.68 -28.30
CA GLN A 64 10.70 14.12 -29.72
C GLN A 64 10.77 13.00 -30.76
N THR A 65 10.81 11.72 -30.38
CA THR A 65 10.93 10.63 -31.38
C THR A 65 10.05 9.44 -31.02
N LYS A 66 8.73 9.66 -30.92
CA LYS A 66 7.76 8.56 -31.14
C LYS A 66 6.32 9.02 -31.36
N VAL A 67 6.09 10.16 -32.02
CA VAL A 67 4.73 10.51 -32.49
C VAL A 67 4.58 10.28 -34.00
N HIS A 68 5.61 9.78 -34.68
CA HIS A 68 5.57 9.53 -36.12
C HIS A 68 5.95 8.10 -36.50
N GLU A 69 5.32 7.10 -35.88
CA GLU A 69 5.32 5.73 -36.41
C GLU A 69 4.14 4.86 -35.91
N THR A 70 2.97 5.48 -35.72
CA THR A 70 1.69 4.78 -35.55
C THR A 70 0.69 5.42 -36.49
N SER A 71 0.89 5.16 -37.78
CA SER A 71 -0.12 5.46 -38.81
C SER A 71 -0.04 4.54 -40.02
N GLU A 72 1.02 3.75 -40.23
CA GLU A 72 1.12 2.95 -41.46
C GLU A 72 0.67 1.48 -41.35
N ILE A 73 0.42 0.94 -40.16
CA ILE A 73 -0.04 -0.46 -40.04
C ILE A 73 -1.56 -0.54 -39.89
N LYS A 74 -2.32 -0.10 -40.93
CA LYS A 74 -3.72 -0.55 -41.10
C LYS A 74 -4.32 -0.47 -42.51
N SER A 75 -3.55 -0.26 -43.58
CA SER A 75 -4.13 -0.11 -44.94
C SER A 75 -3.96 -1.31 -45.89
N LYS A 76 -3.48 -2.49 -45.45
CA LYS A 76 -3.19 -3.61 -46.38
C LYS A 76 -3.92 -4.93 -46.14
N GLN A 77 -5.11 -4.88 -45.55
CA GLN A 77 -6.04 -6.01 -45.48
C GLN A 77 -7.44 -5.56 -45.90
N GLU A 78 -7.58 -5.11 -47.15
CA GLU A 78 -8.84 -5.16 -47.90
C GLU A 78 -8.60 -4.78 -49.38
N SER A 79 -7.92 -5.67 -50.09
CA SER A 79 -7.98 -5.92 -51.54
C SER A 79 -7.09 -7.11 -51.85
#